data_AF-A0A850RDX6-F1
#
_entry.id   AF-A0A850RDX6-F1
#
_cell.length_a   1.000
_cell.length_b   1.000
_cell.length_c   1.000
_cell.angle_alpha   90.00
_cell.angle_beta   90.00
_cell.angle_gamma   90.00
#
_symmetry.space_group_name_H-M   'P 1'
#
loop_
_entity.id
_entity.type
_entity.pdbx_description
1 polymer ?
#
loop_
_entity_poly.entity_id
_entity_poly.type
_entity_poly.pdbx_seq_one_letter_code
_entity_poly.pdbx_strand_id
1 'polypeptide(L)'
;MIGLSILQLLKSKPIIKIWSQVRSTAQTYFHSRRQEYDLPAYQQLLPRGLEAASTLVIDLAGRVENLVPLIQQRLPVWSLILSQTVGIQFISGPIWPADYRHLLYLMQTGQIHLPIARQFPLNDFLAAFKYQQQAPHRGRHLLPFPRV
;
A
#
# COMPACT_ATOMS: atom_id res chain seq x y z
N MET A 1 3.22 -2.71 -0.87
CA MET A 1 2.60 -3.47 0.23
C MET A 1 1.29 -2.83 0.65
N ILE A 2 1.30 -1.77 1.48
CA ILE A 2 0.08 -1.18 2.06
C ILE A 2 -0.94 -0.77 1.00
N GLY A 3 -0.50 -0.11 -0.08
CA GLY A 3 -1.40 0.30 -1.17
C GLY A 3 -2.13 -0.87 -1.83
N LEU A 4 -1.46 -2.01 -2.03
CA LEU A 4 -2.10 -3.20 -2.61
C LEU A 4 -3.15 -3.80 -1.67
N SER A 5 -2.93 -3.74 -0.35
CA SER A 5 -3.93 -4.21 0.63
C SER A 5 -5.16 -3.30 0.64
N ILE A 6 -4.98 -1.99 0.55
CA ILE A 6 -6.11 -1.03 0.43
C ILE A 6 -6.90 -1.32 -0.85
N LEU A 7 -6.23 -1.54 -1.98
CA LEU A 7 -6.91 -1.85 -3.25
C LEU A 7 -7.69 -3.16 -3.17
N GLN A 8 -7.17 -4.20 -2.51
CA GLN A 8 -7.89 -5.45 -2.28
C GLN A 8 -9.16 -5.26 -1.45
N LEU A 9 -9.11 -4.42 -0.41
CA LEU A 9 -10.28 -4.11 0.42
C LEU A 9 -11.34 -3.30 -0.34
N LEU A 10 -10.91 -2.45 -1.28
CA LEU A 10 -11.80 -1.59 -2.05
C LEU A 10 -12.30 -2.22 -3.34
N LYS A 11 -11.71 -3.32 -3.83
CA LYS A 11 -12.04 -3.91 -5.15
C LYS A 11 -13.51 -4.33 -5.27
N SER A 12 -14.17 -4.66 -4.16
CA SER A 12 -15.58 -5.05 -4.11
C SER A 12 -16.56 -3.87 -3.93
N LYS A 13 -16.07 -2.63 -3.95
CA LYS A 13 -16.88 -1.41 -3.75
C LYS A 13 -17.07 -0.68 -5.09
N PRO A 14 -18.10 -1.03 -5.89
CA PRO A 14 -18.26 -0.52 -7.26
C PRO A 14 -18.49 0.99 -7.36
N ILE A 15 -18.90 1.63 -6.27
CA ILE A 15 -19.16 3.07 -6.21
C ILE A 15 -17.85 3.87 -6.18
N ILE A 16 -16.73 3.26 -5.75
CA ILE A 16 -15.47 3.96 -5.54
C ILE A 16 -14.62 3.87 -6.81
N LYS A 17 -14.44 5.00 -7.49
CA LYS A 17 -13.46 5.13 -8.57
C LYS A 17 -12.07 5.33 -7.96
N ILE A 18 -11.10 4.54 -8.43
CA ILE A 18 -9.74 4.55 -7.87
C ILE A 18 -8.74 4.91 -8.98
N TRP A 19 -7.93 5.93 -8.70
CA TRP A 19 -6.75 6.28 -9.48
C TRP A 19 -5.50 5.93 -8.69
N SER A 20 -4.59 5.15 -9.29
CA SER A 20 -3.37 4.70 -8.62
C SER A 20 -2.15 5.35 -9.23
N GLN A 21 -1.48 6.22 -8.46
CA GLN A 21 -0.19 6.80 -8.86
C GLN A 21 0.95 5.94 -8.31
N VAL A 22 1.76 5.37 -9.20
CA VAL A 22 2.87 4.48 -8.85
C VAL A 22 4.15 4.99 -9.51
N ARG A 23 5.26 5.02 -8.76
CA ARG A 23 6.58 5.39 -9.31
C ARG A 23 6.95 4.44 -10.46
N SER A 24 7.62 4.96 -11.48
CA SER A 24 8.09 4.17 -12.65
C SER A 24 8.84 2.90 -12.22
N THR A 25 9.75 3.01 -11.26
CA THR A 25 10.55 1.89 -10.72
C THR A 25 9.72 0.80 -10.03
N ALA A 26 8.45 1.07 -9.69
CA ALA A 26 7.55 0.12 -9.07
C ALA A 26 6.41 -0.34 -10.00
N GLN A 27 6.35 0.12 -11.25
CA GLN A 27 5.26 -0.21 -12.17
C GLN A 27 5.20 -1.70 -12.49
N THR A 28 6.33 -2.32 -12.85
CA THR A 28 6.38 -3.76 -13.15
C THR A 28 5.90 -4.59 -11.97
N TYR A 29 6.37 -4.27 -10.77
CA TYR A 29 5.94 -4.94 -9.54
C TYR A 29 4.45 -4.75 -9.27
N PHE A 30 3.95 -3.51 -9.39
CA PHE A 30 2.54 -3.20 -9.18
C PHE A 30 1.65 -3.95 -10.18
N HIS A 31 2.05 -4.01 -11.46
CA HIS A 31 1.32 -4.72 -12.50
C HIS A 31 1.22 -6.22 -12.21
N SER A 32 2.35 -6.84 -11.88
CA SER A 32 2.40 -8.27 -11.54
C SER A 32 1.50 -8.60 -10.34
N ARG A 33 1.59 -7.81 -9.25
CA ARG A 33 0.74 -8.04 -8.06
C ARG A 33 -0.73 -7.74 -8.31
N ARG A 34 -1.04 -6.78 -9.18
CA ARG A 34 -2.42 -6.49 -9.58
C ARG A 34 -3.05 -7.69 -10.28
N GLN A 35 -2.31 -8.36 -11.17
CA GLN A 35 -2.78 -9.58 -11.83
C GLN A 35 -2.95 -10.73 -10.84
N GLU A 36 -1.96 -10.95 -9.97
CA GLU A 36 -2.01 -12.01 -8.95
C GLU A 36 -3.19 -11.88 -7.99
N TYR A 37 -3.56 -10.65 -7.61
CA TYR A 37 -4.63 -10.39 -6.64
C TYR A 37 -6.00 -10.13 -7.27
N ASP A 38 -6.11 -10.34 -8.58
CA ASP A 38 -7.30 -10.06 -9.37
C ASP A 38 -7.86 -8.65 -9.08
N LEU A 39 -6.99 -7.65 -9.26
CA LEU A 39 -7.31 -6.25 -9.08
C LEU A 39 -7.62 -5.60 -10.44
N PRO A 40 -8.66 -4.74 -10.52
CA PRO A 40 -8.98 -3.97 -11.72
C PRO A 40 -7.78 -3.18 -12.25
N ALA A 41 -7.79 -2.91 -13.55
CA ALA A 41 -6.83 -2.01 -14.16
C ALA A 41 -7.15 -0.57 -13.72
N TYR A 42 -6.44 -0.07 -12.71
CA TYR A 42 -6.61 1.29 -12.22
C TYR A 42 -6.00 2.31 -13.16
N GLN A 43 -6.68 3.44 -13.32
CA GLN A 43 -6.17 4.56 -14.09
C GLN A 43 -4.98 5.19 -13.37
N GLN A 44 -3.90 5.43 -14.12
CA GLN A 44 -2.68 6.07 -13.60
C GLN A 44 -2.59 7.57 -13.94
N LEU A 45 -3.59 8.13 -14.60
CA LEU A 45 -3.66 9.58 -14.84
C LEU A 45 -4.82 10.13 -14.00
N LEU A 46 -4.53 11.18 -13.22
CA LEU A 46 -5.58 11.89 -12.50
C LEU A 46 -6.42 12.70 -13.50
N PRO A 47 -7.75 12.64 -13.43
CA PRO A 47 -8.59 13.48 -14.27
C PRO A 47 -8.45 14.94 -13.83
N ARG A 48 -8.72 15.86 -14.77
CA ARG A 48 -8.84 17.28 -14.45
C ARG A 48 -10.18 17.54 -13.77
N GLY A 49 -10.22 18.51 -12.86
CA GLY A 49 -11.46 18.93 -12.21
C GLY A 49 -11.98 17.96 -11.15
N LEU A 50 -11.10 17.29 -10.40
CA LEU A 50 -11.50 16.50 -9.25
C LEU A 50 -12.20 17.40 -8.21
N GLU A 51 -13.38 16.99 -7.76
CA GLU A 51 -14.11 17.70 -6.71
C GLU A 51 -13.63 17.25 -5.33
N ALA A 52 -13.29 18.22 -4.48
CA ALA A 52 -12.81 17.94 -3.12
C ALA A 52 -13.83 17.19 -2.25
N ALA A 53 -15.14 17.42 -2.45
CA ALA A 53 -16.20 16.79 -1.67
C ALA A 53 -16.33 15.27 -1.90
N SER A 54 -15.86 14.77 -3.04
CA SER A 54 -16.02 13.37 -3.47
C SER A 54 -14.68 12.66 -3.71
N THR A 55 -13.56 13.31 -3.39
CA THR A 55 -12.21 12.81 -3.67
C THR A 55 -11.38 12.78 -2.40
N LEU A 56 -10.73 11.65 -2.13
CA LEU A 56 -9.73 11.51 -1.06
C LEU A 56 -8.39 11.05 -1.66
N VAL A 57 -7.31 11.74 -1.31
CA VAL A 57 -5.95 11.34 -1.67
C VAL A 57 -5.35 10.55 -0.51
N ILE A 58 -4.86 9.34 -0.79
CA ILE A 58 -4.13 8.51 0.19
C ILE A 58 -2.65 8.46 -0.21
N ASP A 59 -1.80 9.13 0.54
CA ASP A 59 -0.35 9.11 0.37
C ASP A 59 0.30 7.94 1.10
N LEU A 60 1.06 7.17 0.32
CA LEU A 60 1.89 6.04 0.76
C LEU A 60 3.33 6.18 0.25
N ALA A 61 3.65 7.30 -0.41
CA ALA A 61 4.92 7.53 -1.07
C ALA A 61 5.82 8.50 -0.31
N GLY A 62 5.23 9.39 0.51
CA GLY A 62 5.97 10.35 1.34
C GLY A 62 6.74 11.39 0.55
N ARG A 63 6.24 11.77 -0.63
CA ARG A 63 6.85 12.80 -1.49
C ARG A 63 5.96 14.02 -1.54
N VAL A 64 6.26 15.00 -0.68
CA VAL A 64 5.46 16.22 -0.49
C VAL A 64 5.29 16.98 -1.81
N GLU A 65 6.33 17.03 -2.64
CA GLU A 65 6.34 17.71 -3.93
C GLU A 65 5.24 17.23 -4.89
N ASN A 66 4.86 15.95 -4.80
CA ASN A 66 3.79 15.38 -5.61
C ASN A 66 2.39 15.70 -5.06
N LEU A 67 2.30 16.13 -3.80
CA LEU A 67 1.05 16.39 -3.10
C LEU A 67 0.69 17.89 -3.12
N VAL A 68 1.67 18.79 -3.26
CA VAL A 68 1.44 20.24 -3.30
C VAL A 68 0.33 20.64 -4.28
N PRO A 69 0.29 20.16 -5.54
CA PRO A 69 -0.78 20.55 -6.47
C PRO A 69 -2.18 20.08 -6.03
N LEU A 70 -2.26 18.94 -5.35
CA LEU A 70 -3.53 18.36 -4.86
C LEU A 70 -4.03 19.14 -3.63
N ILE A 71 -3.12 19.55 -2.76
CA ILE A 71 -3.43 20.40 -1.60
C ILE A 71 -3.89 21.79 -2.07
N GLN A 72 -3.25 22.36 -3.09
CA GLN A 72 -3.67 23.64 -3.69
C GLN A 72 -5.07 23.57 -4.32
N GLN A 73 -5.45 22.41 -4.86
CA GLN A 73 -6.81 22.12 -5.32
C GLN A 73 -7.80 21.84 -4.17
N ARG A 74 -7.36 21.96 -2.91
CA ARG A 74 -8.14 21.70 -1.69
C ARG A 74 -8.65 20.27 -1.59
N LEU A 75 -8.00 19.31 -2.24
CA LEU A 75 -8.32 17.90 -2.04
C LEU A 75 -7.86 17.47 -0.64
N PRO A 76 -8.67 16.72 0.12
CA PRO A 76 -8.21 16.15 1.38
C PRO A 76 -7.12 15.11 1.11
N VAL A 77 -6.00 15.23 1.83
CA VAL A 77 -4.84 14.34 1.72
C VAL A 77 -4.61 13.65 3.05
N TRP A 78 -4.68 12.32 3.05
CA TRP A 78 -4.35 11.46 4.19
C TRP A 78 -3.04 10.74 3.90
N SER A 79 -2.04 10.86 4.78
CA SER A 79 -0.75 10.20 4.61
C SER A 79 -0.49 9.21 5.72
N LEU A 80 0.06 8.04 5.37
CA LEU A 80 0.60 7.08 6.34
C LEU A 80 2.11 7.25 6.56
N ILE A 81 2.73 8.24 5.90
CA ILE A 81 4.19 8.44 5.89
C ILE A 81 4.58 9.82 6.44
N LEU A 82 3.82 10.87 6.09
CA LEU A 82 4.13 12.26 6.42
C LEU A 82 3.33 12.71 7.65
N SER A 83 4.02 12.90 8.79
CA SER A 83 3.37 13.17 10.08
C SER A 83 3.25 14.65 10.46
N GLN A 84 4.04 15.53 9.85
CA GLN A 84 4.18 16.94 10.25
C GLN A 84 4.14 17.88 9.04
N THR A 85 3.26 17.60 8.06
CA THR A 85 3.15 18.39 6.83
C THR A 85 1.83 19.15 6.79
N VAL A 86 1.90 20.47 6.62
CA VAL A 86 0.72 21.35 6.53
C VAL A 86 -0.18 20.91 5.37
N GLY A 87 -1.49 20.86 5.61
CA GLY A 87 -2.47 20.43 4.61
C GLY A 87 -2.55 18.91 4.40
N ILE A 88 -1.80 18.13 5.17
CA ILE A 88 -1.85 16.66 5.15
C ILE A 88 -2.29 16.15 6.53
N GLN A 89 -3.30 15.28 6.54
CA GLN A 89 -3.70 14.56 7.73
C GLN A 89 -2.86 13.29 7.84
N PHE A 90 -2.07 13.20 8.91
CA PHE A 90 -1.35 11.98 9.21
C PHE A 90 -2.28 10.93 9.81
N ILE A 91 -2.23 9.72 9.26
CA ILE A 91 -2.98 8.57 9.74
C ILE A 91 -2.00 7.60 10.39
N SER A 92 -2.03 7.54 11.72
CA SER A 92 -1.45 6.45 12.49
C SER A 92 -2.41 6.06 13.60
N GLY A 93 -2.43 4.78 13.94
CA GLY A 93 -3.30 4.25 14.98
C GLY A 93 -2.81 2.90 15.48
N PRO A 94 -3.06 2.58 16.75
CA PRO A 94 -2.84 1.23 17.26
C PRO A 94 -3.75 0.24 16.54
N ILE A 95 -3.28 -1.00 16.38
CA ILE A 95 -4.12 -2.12 15.94
C ILE A 95 -4.65 -2.78 17.21
N TRP A 96 -5.97 -2.79 17.40
CA TRP A 96 -6.59 -3.44 18.54
C TRP A 96 -6.80 -4.93 18.28
N PRO A 97 -7.01 -5.76 19.32
CA PRO A 97 -7.24 -7.20 19.15
C PRO A 97 -8.40 -7.54 18.20
N ALA A 98 -9.46 -6.73 18.17
CA ALA A 98 -10.58 -6.91 17.25
C ALA A 98 -10.16 -6.68 15.79
N ASP A 99 -9.39 -5.63 15.52
CA ASP A 99 -8.87 -5.33 14.18
C ASP A 99 -7.93 -6.42 13.69
N TYR A 100 -7.09 -6.94 14.59
CA TYR A 100 -6.18 -8.04 14.28
C TYR A 100 -6.95 -9.32 13.91
N ARG A 101 -7.98 -9.69 14.70
CA ARG A 101 -8.84 -10.84 14.38
C ARG A 101 -9.54 -10.67 13.03
N HIS A 102 -10.02 -9.46 12.74
CA HIS A 102 -10.64 -9.17 11.45
C HIS A 102 -9.62 -9.33 10.30
N LEU A 103 -8.40 -8.81 10.46
CA LEU A 103 -7.35 -8.98 9.46
C LEU A 103 -7.00 -10.46 9.23
N LEU A 104 -6.90 -11.27 10.29
CA LEU A 104 -6.68 -12.72 10.18
C LEU A 104 -7.82 -13.39 9.40
N TYR A 105 -9.07 -13.03 9.69
CA TYR A 105 -10.23 -13.55 8.96
C TYR A 105 -10.18 -13.20 7.46
N LEU A 106 -9.83 -11.95 7.12
CA LEU A 106 -9.69 -11.51 5.73
C LEU A 106 -8.58 -12.29 5.00
N MET A 107 -7.49 -12.61 5.68
CA MET A 107 -6.42 -13.45 5.11
C MET A 107 -6.85 -14.91 4.96
N GLN A 108 -7.51 -15.48 5.98
CA GLN A 108 -8.01 -16.85 5.96
C GLN A 108 -9.02 -17.07 4.83
N THR A 109 -9.87 -16.08 4.57
CA THR A 109 -10.89 -16.12 3.52
C THR A 109 -10.35 -15.72 2.14
N GLY A 110 -9.07 -15.39 2.01
CA GLY A 110 -8.47 -14.96 0.75
C GLY A 110 -8.91 -13.58 0.27
N GLN A 111 -9.60 -12.80 1.10
CA GLN A 111 -9.98 -11.41 0.76
C GLN A 111 -8.79 -10.47 0.76
N ILE A 112 -7.74 -10.76 1.55
CA ILE A 112 -6.45 -10.08 1.51
C ILE A 112 -5.32 -11.09 1.34
N HIS A 113 -4.51 -10.86 0.32
CA HIS A 113 -3.20 -11.48 0.14
C HIS A 113 -2.11 -10.52 0.61
N LEU A 114 -1.22 -11.01 1.47
CA LEU A 114 -0.03 -10.29 1.89
C LEU A 114 1.17 -10.73 1.03
N PRO A 115 1.81 -9.82 0.27
CA PRO A 115 2.97 -10.19 -0.54
C PRO A 115 4.16 -10.61 0.35
N ILE A 116 4.47 -11.90 0.34
CA ILE A 116 5.75 -12.44 0.84
C ILE A 116 6.67 -12.55 -0.36
N ALA A 117 7.75 -11.76 -0.38
CA ALA A 117 8.71 -11.76 -1.48
C ALA A 117 9.63 -12.98 -1.45
N ARG A 118 10.08 -13.35 -0.25
CA ARG A 118 11.00 -14.48 -0.05
C ARG A 118 10.96 -14.95 1.39
N GLN A 119 11.26 -16.23 1.60
CA GLN A 119 11.56 -16.76 2.93
C GLN A 119 13.07 -16.94 3.05
N PHE A 120 13.62 -16.56 4.20
CA PHE A 120 15.01 -16.81 4.55
C PHE A 120 15.03 -17.64 5.83
N PRO A 121 15.88 -18.67 5.94
CA PRO A 121 16.12 -19.32 7.22
C PRO A 121 16.52 -18.29 8.30
N LEU A 122 16.11 -18.50 9.55
CA LEU A 122 16.40 -17.55 10.64
C LEU A 122 17.91 -17.37 10.88
N ASN A 123 18.69 -18.44 10.73
CA ASN A 123 20.16 -18.42 10.79
C ASN A 123 20.80 -17.59 9.66
N ASP A 124 20.07 -17.30 8.58
CA ASP A 124 20.53 -16.52 7.43
C ASP A 124 19.98 -15.08 7.43
N PHE A 125 19.63 -14.52 8.60
CA PHE A 125 19.06 -13.17 8.68
C PHE A 125 19.94 -12.10 8.01
N LEU A 126 21.28 -12.21 8.08
CA LEU A 126 22.20 -11.30 7.41
C LEU A 126 22.07 -11.33 5.88
N ALA A 127 21.80 -12.51 5.30
CA ALA A 127 21.53 -12.64 3.88
C ALA A 127 20.19 -11.99 3.51
N ALA A 128 19.18 -12.12 4.37
CA ALA A 128 17.90 -11.42 4.20
C ALA A 128 18.08 -9.88 4.20
N PHE A 129 18.90 -9.35 5.12
CA PHE A 129 19.22 -7.92 5.16
C PHE A 129 19.98 -7.45 3.90
N LYS A 130 21.03 -8.17 3.51
CA LYS A 130 21.80 -7.85 2.29
C LYS A 130 20.92 -7.88 1.04
N TYR A 131 20.06 -8.89 0.93
CA TYR A 131 19.12 -9.00 -0.17
C TYR A 131 18.17 -7.79 -0.22
N GLN A 132 17.61 -7.37 0.92
CA GLN A 132 16.72 -6.20 0.99
C GLN A 132 17.43 -4.90 0.55
N GLN A 133 18.72 -4.76 0.82
CA GLN A 133 19.52 -3.60 0.40
C GLN A 133 19.83 -3.61 -1.10
N GLN A 134 20.15 -4.78 -1.66
CA GLN A 134 20.57 -4.93 -3.06
C GLN A 134 19.40 -5.02 -4.04
N ALA A 135 18.29 -5.60 -3.59
CA ALA A 135 17.10 -5.82 -4.38
C ALA A 135 15.90 -5.27 -3.58
N PRO A 136 15.64 -3.95 -3.60
CA PRO A 136 14.57 -3.31 -2.83
C PRO A 136 13.16 -3.68 -3.33
N HIS A 137 13.01 -4.84 -3.96
CA HIS A 137 11.74 -5.43 -4.35
C HIS A 137 10.80 -5.43 -3.15
N ARG A 138 9.67 -4.74 -3.34
CA ARG A 138 8.80 -4.25 -2.28
C ARG A 138 7.90 -5.34 -1.74
N GLY A 139 8.43 -6.26 -0.96
CA GLY A 139 7.65 -7.28 -0.24
C GLY A 139 8.13 -7.46 1.18
N ARG A 140 7.43 -8.29 1.95
CA ARG A 140 7.92 -8.76 3.25
C ARG A 140 8.77 -9.99 3.03
N HIS A 141 9.85 -10.09 3.81
CA HIS A 141 10.62 -11.31 3.93
C HIS A 141 10.21 -12.04 5.20
N LEU A 142 10.01 -13.35 5.11
CA LEU A 142 9.63 -14.15 6.25
C LEU A 142 10.86 -14.91 6.75
N LEU A 143 11.12 -14.81 8.06
CA LEU A 143 12.16 -15.54 8.78
C LEU A 143 11.44 -16.59 9.64
N PRO A 144 11.23 -17.82 9.17
CA PRO A 144 10.54 -18.83 9.95
C PRO A 144 11.46 -19.33 11.06
N PHE A 145 10.90 -19.52 12.26
CA PHE A 145 11.57 -20.28 13.30
C PHE A 145 11.68 -21.75 12.85
N PRO A 146 12.81 -22.42 13.11
CA PRO A 146 12.91 -23.85 12.89
C PRO A 146 11.81 -24.55 13.71
N ARG A 147 11.12 -25.51 13.08
CA ARG A 147 10.18 -26.36 13.82
C ARG A 147 11.00 -27.18 14.81
N VAL A 148 10.66 -27.07 16.09
CA VAL A 148 11.18 -27.94 17.16
C VAL A 148 10.53 -29.31 17.01
#